data_AF-A0A2N1CV55-F1
#
_entry.id   AF-A0A2N1CV55-F1
#
_cell.length_a   1.000
_cell.length_b   1.000
_cell.length_c   1.000
_cell.angle_alpha   90.00
_cell.angle_beta   90.00
_cell.angle_gamma   90.00
#
_symmetry.space_group_name_H-M   'P 1'
#
loop_
_entity.id
_entity.type
_entity.pdbx_description
1 polymer ?
#
loop_
_entity_poly.entity_id
_entity_poly.type
_entity_poly.pdbx_seq_one_letter_code
_entity_poly.pdbx_strand_id
1 'polypeptide(L)'
;MSYTRLEGFTNTTGQCRSVTFVIIENECNNPETFVFWDQIHPTTAAHAVLGKEAFRLVSSDSVLAKEVTAPAVFMLFSLSLIGLAFTRKSK
;
A
#
# COMPACT_ATOMS: atom_id res chain seq x y z
N MET A 1 7.94 -18.77 7.38
CA MET A 1 7.50 -18.16 8.67
C MET A 1 8.72 -17.72 9.48
N SER A 2 9.64 -16.94 8.90
CA SER A 2 10.90 -16.54 9.56
C SER A 2 11.30 -15.09 9.33
N TYR A 3 10.65 -14.38 8.40
CA TYR A 3 11.02 -13.00 8.05
C TYR A 3 10.53 -11.98 9.09
N THR A 4 9.34 -12.20 9.66
CA THR A 4 8.75 -11.30 10.68
C THR A 4 9.54 -11.24 11.99
N ARG A 5 10.23 -12.32 12.37
CA ARG A 5 11.07 -12.34 13.57
C ARG A 5 12.36 -11.53 13.38
N LEU A 6 12.88 -11.42 12.15
CA LEU A 6 14.06 -10.61 11.84
C LEU A 6 13.78 -9.10 11.96
N GLU A 7 12.52 -8.70 11.75
CA GLU A 7 12.06 -7.32 11.90
C GLU A 7 11.60 -6.99 13.34
N GLY A 8 11.76 -7.93 14.29
CA GLY A 8 11.44 -7.71 15.70
C GLY A 8 9.98 -7.97 16.10
N PHE A 9 9.10 -8.38 15.18
CA PHE A 9 7.71 -8.71 15.51
C PHE A 9 7.60 -10.04 16.22
N THR A 10 6.94 -10.04 17.38
CA THR A 10 6.60 -11.25 18.15
C THR A 10 5.12 -11.60 18.03
N ASN A 11 4.27 -10.61 17.70
CA ASN A 11 2.84 -10.81 17.48
C ASN A 11 2.42 -10.34 16.08
N THR A 12 2.07 -11.31 15.22
CA THR A 12 1.73 -11.04 13.81
C THR A 12 0.24 -11.22 13.48
N THR A 13 -0.61 -11.46 14.49
CA THR A 13 -2.04 -11.76 14.30
C THR A 13 -2.95 -10.99 15.24
N GLY A 14 -2.47 -10.63 16.43
CA GLY A 14 -3.20 -9.82 17.40
C GLY A 14 -3.13 -8.32 17.10
N GLN A 15 -4.06 -7.60 17.72
CA GLN A 15 -4.13 -6.13 17.69
C GLN A 15 -3.43 -5.53 18.92
N CYS A 16 -2.65 -4.46 18.75
CA CYS A 16 -2.07 -3.72 19.87
C CYS A 16 -3.10 -2.78 20.54
N ARG A 17 -3.95 -2.15 19.73
CA ARG A 17 -5.04 -1.27 20.14
C ARG A 17 -6.38 -1.96 19.92
N SER A 18 -7.26 -1.84 20.91
CA SER A 18 -8.63 -2.36 20.84
C SER A 18 -9.62 -1.34 21.37
N VAL A 19 -10.82 -1.33 20.79
CA VAL A 19 -11.95 -0.53 21.28
C VAL A 19 -13.09 -1.48 21.64
N THR A 20 -13.59 -1.38 22.86
CA THR A 20 -14.73 -2.18 23.36
C THR A 20 -15.91 -1.24 23.64
N PHE A 21 -17.12 -1.65 23.23
CA PHE A 21 -18.34 -0.85 23.34
C PHE A 21 -18.25 0.58 22.76
N VAL A 22 -17.33 0.81 21.80
CA VAL A 22 -17.09 2.13 21.16
C VAL A 22 -16.56 3.21 22.12
N ILE A 23 -16.39 2.92 23.41
CA ILE A 23 -16.05 3.92 24.45
C ILE A 23 -14.85 3.54 25.31
N ILE A 24 -14.44 2.27 25.32
CA ILE A 24 -13.30 1.79 26.10
C ILE A 24 -12.16 1.51 25.15
N GLU A 25 -11.06 2.24 25.31
CA GLU A 25 -9.86 2.07 24.51
C GLU A 25 -8.75 1.45 25.35
N ASN A 26 -8.12 0.40 24.82
CA ASN A 26 -6.94 -0.23 25.42
C ASN A 26 -5.84 -0.32 24.37
N GLU A 27 -4.63 0.02 24.78
CA GLU A 27 -3.41 -0.04 23.96
C GLU A 27 -2.37 -0.92 24.65
N CYS A 28 -1.57 -1.64 23.86
CA CYS A 28 -0.46 -2.42 24.35
C CYS A 28 0.75 -1.54 24.71
N ASN A 29 1.61 -2.00 25.62
CA ASN A 29 2.79 -1.21 26.04
C ASN A 29 3.95 -1.22 25.05
N ASN A 30 3.91 -2.10 24.04
CA ASN A 30 5.03 -2.42 23.15
C ASN A 30 4.58 -2.58 21.68
N PRO A 31 4.02 -1.51 21.07
CA PRO A 31 3.45 -1.53 19.72
C PRO A 31 4.46 -1.93 18.63
N GLU A 32 5.76 -1.74 18.86
CA GLU A 32 6.84 -2.12 17.95
C GLU A 32 6.96 -3.64 17.75
N THR A 33 6.42 -4.45 18.66
CA THR A 33 6.45 -5.91 18.57
C THR A 33 5.22 -6.51 17.88
N PHE A 34 4.23 -5.66 17.55
CA PHE A 34 2.99 -6.04 16.88
C PHE A 34 3.00 -5.62 15.41
N VAL A 35 2.51 -6.49 14.53
CA VAL A 35 2.27 -6.12 13.12
C VAL A 35 1.06 -5.20 13.00
N PHE A 36 -0.02 -5.48 13.73
CA PHE A 36 -1.28 -4.76 13.60
C PHE A 36 -1.57 -3.85 14.79
N TRP A 37 -1.91 -2.61 14.47
CA TRP A 37 -2.44 -1.63 15.41
C TRP A 37 -3.84 -2.01 15.85
N ASP A 38 -4.74 -2.31 14.91
CA ASP A 38 -6.09 -2.84 15.19
C ASP A 38 -6.35 -4.14 14.42
N GLN A 39 -7.58 -4.42 13.98
CA GLN A 39 -7.86 -5.64 13.20
C GLN A 39 -7.25 -5.63 11.78
N ILE A 40 -6.95 -4.47 11.21
CA ILE A 40 -6.54 -4.36 9.79
C ILE A 40 -5.41 -3.37 9.54
N HIS A 41 -5.22 -2.37 10.41
CA HIS A 41 -4.22 -1.34 10.20
C HIS A 41 -2.86 -1.78 10.77
N PRO A 42 -1.74 -1.59 10.03
CA PRO A 42 -0.41 -1.86 10.55
C PRO A 42 0.02 -0.88 11.65
N THR A 43 0.91 -1.31 12.53
CA THR A 43 1.61 -0.40 13.47
C THR A 43 2.61 0.49 12.73
N THR A 44 3.11 1.54 13.40
CA THR A 44 4.20 2.37 12.87
C THR A 44 5.44 1.54 12.53
N ALA A 45 5.79 0.55 13.36
CA ALA A 45 6.91 -0.35 13.09
C ALA A 45 6.68 -1.18 11.82
N ALA A 46 5.47 -1.73 11.64
CA ALA A 46 5.12 -2.46 10.42
C ALA A 46 5.14 -1.55 9.17
N HIS A 47 4.64 -0.31 9.29
CA HIS A 47 4.74 0.69 8.23
C HIS A 47 6.19 1.04 7.86
N ALA A 48 7.11 1.11 8.83
CA ALA A 48 8.52 1.38 8.55
C ALA A 48 9.17 0.28 7.70
N VAL A 49 8.86 -1.00 7.98
CA VAL A 49 9.32 -2.14 7.18
C VAL A 49 8.77 -2.07 5.75
N LEU A 50 7.45 -1.84 5.62
CA LEU A 50 6.82 -1.70 4.30
C LEU A 50 7.40 -0.53 3.51
N GLY A 51 7.64 0.62 4.16
CA GLY A 51 8.25 1.80 3.53
C GLY A 51 9.68 1.54 3.06
N LYS A 52 10.49 0.85 3.87
CA LYS A 52 11.85 0.45 3.50
C LYS A 52 11.86 -0.49 2.29
N GLU A 53 10.96 -1.47 2.26
CA GLU A 53 10.86 -2.41 1.15
C GLU A 53 10.36 -1.73 -0.13
N ALA A 54 9.35 -0.87 -0.02
CA ALA A 54 8.87 -0.06 -1.15
C ALA A 54 9.99 0.83 -1.70
N PHE A 55 10.73 1.52 -0.83
CA PHE A 55 11.87 2.35 -1.23
C PHE A 55 12.97 1.52 -1.89
N ARG A 56 13.30 0.34 -1.33
CA ARG A 56 14.29 -0.59 -1.91
C ARG A 56 13.89 -1.03 -3.32
N LEU A 57 12.61 -1.33 -3.53
CA LEU A 57 12.09 -1.70 -4.85
C LEU A 57 12.21 -0.53 -5.83
N VAL A 58 11.72 0.65 -5.47
CA VAL A 58 11.75 1.84 -6.35
C VAL A 58 13.18 2.32 -6.64
N SER A 59 14.09 2.18 -5.67
CA SER A 59 15.49 2.55 -5.82
C SER A 59 16.33 1.50 -6.55
N SER A 60 15.79 0.29 -6.75
CA SER A 60 16.41 -0.68 -7.62
C SER A 60 15.97 -0.43 -9.05
N ASP A 61 16.88 -0.52 -10.02
CA ASP A 61 16.60 -0.39 -11.47
C ASP A 61 15.49 -1.33 -11.98
N SER A 62 15.05 -2.29 -11.16
CA SER A 62 13.98 -3.24 -11.47
C SER A 62 12.57 -2.62 -11.58
N VAL A 63 12.30 -1.49 -10.92
CA VAL A 63 10.99 -0.80 -11.03
C VAL A 63 10.97 0.22 -12.17
N LEU A 64 12.12 0.82 -12.51
CA LEU A 64 12.25 1.70 -13.67
C LEU A 64 12.04 0.96 -15.00
N ALA A 65 12.27 -0.36 -15.02
CA ALA A 65 12.00 -1.19 -16.20
C ALA A 65 10.52 -1.59 -16.37
N LYS A 66 9.67 -1.41 -15.34
CA LYS A 66 8.22 -1.62 -15.46
C LYS A 66 7.56 -0.31 -15.88
N GLU A 67 7.99 0.21 -17.02
CA GLU A 67 7.24 1.19 -17.80
C GLU A 67 5.78 0.70 -17.87
N VAL A 68 4.84 1.49 -17.34
CA VAL A 68 3.43 1.33 -17.71
C VAL A 68 3.43 1.38 -19.22
N THR A 69 3.04 0.29 -19.88
CA THR A 69 3.20 0.12 -21.32
C THR A 69 2.61 1.35 -22.01
N ALA A 70 3.47 2.27 -22.46
CA ALA A 70 3.13 3.48 -23.20
C ALA A 70 2.05 3.26 -24.28
N PRO A 71 1.95 2.09 -24.97
CA PRO A 71 0.82 1.79 -25.86
C PRO A 71 -0.57 2.01 -25.26
N ALA A 72 -0.81 1.81 -23.95
CA ALA A 72 -2.12 2.03 -23.36
C ALA A 72 -2.47 3.53 -23.27
N VAL A 73 -1.50 4.39 -22.95
CA VAL A 73 -1.70 5.84 -22.87
C VAL A 73 -1.93 6.42 -24.27
N PHE A 74 -1.16 5.97 -25.26
CA PHE A 74 -1.39 6.35 -26.66
C PHE A 74 -2.74 5.88 -27.18
N MET A 75 -3.18 4.66 -26.84
CA MET A 75 -4.52 4.18 -27.22
C MET A 75 -5.62 5.02 -26.58
N LEU A 76 -5.56 5.29 -25.27
CA LEU A 76 -6.57 6.10 -24.58
C LEU A 76 -6.61 7.54 -25.11
N PHE A 77 -5.44 8.14 -25.37
CA PHE A 77 -5.35 9.46 -25.98
C PHE A 77 -5.93 9.47 -27.40
N SER A 78 -5.60 8.47 -28.22
CA SER A 78 -6.13 8.34 -29.58
C SER A 78 -7.64 8.13 -29.59
N LEU A 79 -8.17 7.27 -28.72
CA LEU A 79 -9.61 7.03 -28.56
C LEU A 79 -10.35 8.31 -28.14
N SER A 80 -9.74 9.12 -27.27
CA SER A 80 -10.30 10.40 -26.84
C SER A 80 -10.38 11.42 -28.00
N LEU A 81 -9.30 11.56 -28.79
CA LEU A 81 -9.29 12.43 -29.98
C LEU A 81 -10.30 11.99 -31.03
N ILE A 82 -10.42 10.67 -31.26
CA ILE A 82 -11.38 10.10 -32.20
C ILE A 82 -12.81 10.39 -31.74
N GLY A 83 -13.14 10.18 -30.46
CA GLY A 83 -14.46 10.50 -29.89
C GLY A 83 -14.83 11.99 -30.05
N LEU A 84 -13.88 12.89 -29.79
CA LEU A 84 -14.06 14.34 -30.01
C LEU A 84 -14.33 14.67 -31.49
N ALA A 85 -13.64 14.02 -32.43
CA ALA A 85 -13.87 14.22 -33.85
C ALA A 85 -15.28 13.75 -34.30
N PHE A 86 -15.75 12.61 -33.79
CA PHE A 86 -17.09 12.09 -34.10
C PHE A 86 -18.21 12.96 -33.51
N THR A 87 -18.05 13.44 -32.28
CA THR A 87 -19.03 14.35 -31.66
C THR A 87 -19.10 15.71 -32.36
N ARG A 88 -17.99 16.20 -32.93
CA ARG A 88 -17.95 17.44 -33.71
C ARG A 88 -18.59 17.32 -35.09
N LYS A 89 -18.58 16.13 -35.72
CA LYS A 89 -19.20 15.86 -37.03
C LYS A 89 -20.71 15.60 -36.94
N SER A 90 -21.21 15.25 -35.75
CA SER A 90 -22.63 14.94 -35.51
C SER A 90 -23.50 16.16 -35.15
N LYS A 91 -22.92 17.36 -35.13
CA LYS A 91 -23.61 18.65 -35.04
C LYS A 91 -23.52 19.36 -36.38
#